data_AF-T1GRB6-F1
#
_entry.id   AF-T1GRB6-F1
#
_cell.length_a   1.000
_cell.length_b   1.000
_cell.length_c   1.000
_cell.angle_alpha   90.00
_cell.angle_beta   90.00
_cell.angle_gamma   90.00
#
_symmetry.space_group_name_H-M   'P 1'
#
loop_
_entity.id
_entity.type
_entity.pdbx_description
1 polymer ?
#
loop_
_entity_poly.entity_id
_entity_poly.type
_entity_poly.pdbx_seq_one_letter_code
_entity_poly.pdbx_strand_id
1 'polypeptide(L)'
;MFYNLSPVVHQFYETRVQDEFVLKGNSVVLKCAIPSFVSDFIEVYSWLDSDGAEYLKDLVERGNRMCLWSPKQKIILMPPPKGQNTLL
;
A
#
# COMPACT_ATOMS: atom_id res chain seq x y z
N MET A 1 5.97 11.47 45.79
CA MET A 1 5.79 11.74 44.35
C MET A 1 6.42 10.56 43.61
N PHE A 2 5.61 9.69 42.99
CA PHE A 2 6.12 8.58 42.20
C PHE A 2 6.08 8.99 40.73
N TYR A 3 7.25 9.04 40.08
CA TYR A 3 7.33 9.28 38.65
C TYR A 3 6.94 7.99 37.93
N ASN A 4 5.82 8.00 37.20
CA ASN A 4 5.51 6.93 36.25
C ASN A 4 6.53 7.01 35.11
N LEU A 5 7.59 6.23 35.21
CA LEU A 5 8.47 5.94 34.08
C LEU A 5 7.75 4.91 33.23
N SER A 6 6.89 5.35 32.30
CA SER A 6 6.37 4.47 31.26
C SER A 6 7.56 3.96 30.44
N PRO A 7 7.85 2.65 30.45
CA PRO A 7 8.97 2.13 29.68
C PRO A 7 8.71 2.34 28.19
N VAL A 8 9.63 3.00 27.50
CA VAL A 8 9.61 3.11 26.05
C VAL A 8 9.99 1.75 25.49
N VAL A 9 9.06 1.09 24.79
CA VAL A 9 9.30 -0.20 24.15
C VAL A 9 9.72 0.04 22.70
N HIS A 10 10.97 -0.25 22.38
CA HIS A 10 11.44 -0.28 21.00
C HIS A 10 11.05 -1.63 20.37
N GLN A 11 9.95 -1.65 19.62
CA GLN A 11 9.49 -2.84 18.90
C GLN A 11 9.98 -2.80 17.45
N PHE A 12 10.65 -3.86 17.01
CA PHE A 12 10.95 -4.06 15.59
C PHE A 12 9.63 -4.24 14.82
N TYR A 13 9.56 -3.63 13.63
CA TYR A 13 8.42 -3.78 12.74
C TYR A 13 8.87 -4.14 11.33
N GLU A 14 8.01 -4.88 10.64
CA GLU A 14 8.14 -5.21 9.22
C GLU A 14 6.80 -4.88 8.55
N THR A 15 6.85 -4.09 7.48
CA THR A 15 5.66 -3.78 6.68
C THR A 15 5.42 -4.89 5.67
N ARG A 16 4.19 -5.38 5.59
CA ARG A 16 3.79 -6.43 4.64
C ARG A 16 2.62 -5.98 3.79
N VAL A 17 2.56 -6.45 2.55
CA VAL A 17 1.39 -6.30 1.68
C VAL A 17 0.52 -7.54 1.88
N GLN A 18 -0.80 -7.34 1.97
CA GLN A 18 -1.74 -8.45 2.06
C GLN A 18 -2.09 -8.96 0.66
N ASP A 19 -2.15 -10.28 0.52
CA ASP A 19 -2.64 -10.93 -0.70
C ASP A 19 -4.15 -10.74 -0.81
N GLU A 20 -4.62 -10.17 -1.92
CA GLU A 20 -6.03 -9.90 -2.17
C GLU A 20 -6.56 -10.85 -3.23
N PHE A 21 -7.74 -11.43 -2.98
CA PHE A 21 -8.42 -12.30 -3.95
C PHE A 21 -9.27 -11.45 -4.90
N VAL A 22 -8.91 -11.48 -6.18
CA VAL A 22 -9.51 -10.60 -7.20
C VAL A 22 -10.01 -11.45 -8.35
N LEU A 23 -11.23 -11.18 -8.79
CA LEU A 23 -11.78 -11.82 -9.99
C LEU A 23 -11.08 -11.28 -11.24
N LYS A 24 -10.90 -12.15 -12.23
CA LYS A 24 -10.31 -11.79 -13.52
C LYS A 24 -11.07 -10.61 -14.14
N GLY A 25 -10.34 -9.57 -14.56
CA GLY A 25 -10.91 -8.36 -15.17
C GLY A 25 -11.31 -7.26 -14.18
N ASN A 26 -11.30 -7.54 -12.86
CA ASN A 26 -11.52 -6.50 -11.87
C ASN A 26 -10.23 -5.74 -11.56
N SER A 27 -10.38 -4.50 -11.08
CA SER A 27 -9.29 -3.77 -10.44
C SER A 27 -9.11 -4.28 -9.00
N VAL A 28 -7.89 -4.19 -8.49
CA VAL A 28 -7.55 -4.59 -7.11
C VAL A 28 -7.13 -3.38 -6.31
N VAL A 29 -7.49 -3.35 -5.02
CA VAL A 29 -6.91 -2.40 -4.07
C VAL A 29 -5.93 -3.19 -3.21
N LEU A 30 -4.64 -2.87 -3.28
CA LEU A 30 -3.66 -3.42 -2.35
C LEU A 30 -3.44 -2.48 -1.18
N LYS A 31 -3.23 -3.06 0.01
CA LYS A 31 -2.97 -2.33 1.25
C LYS A 31 -1.63 -2.72 1.85
N CYS A 32 -0.82 -1.72 2.17
CA CYS A 32 0.39 -1.90 2.95
C CYS A 32 0.01 -1.90 4.43
N ALA A 33 0.23 -3.03 5.11
CA ALA A 33 -0.05 -3.18 6.53
C ALA A 33 1.06 -2.49 7.34
N ILE A 34 0.82 -1.21 7.65
CA ILE A 34 1.66 -0.41 8.54
C ILE A 34 1.11 -0.53 9.96
N PRO A 35 1.93 -0.95 10.95
CA PRO A 35 1.49 -0.99 12.34
C PRO A 35 1.11 0.40 12.86
N SER A 36 0.06 0.47 13.68
CA SER A 36 -0.52 1.74 14.16
C SER A 36 0.44 2.59 15.00
N PHE A 37 1.40 1.99 15.69
CA PHE A 37 2.34 2.73 16.54
C PHE A 37 3.39 3.52 15.75
N VAL A 38 3.57 3.22 14.45
CA VAL A 38 4.48 3.95 13.54
C VAL A 38 3.77 4.70 12.41
N SER A 39 2.45 4.50 12.25
CA SER A 39 1.70 4.99 11.09
C SER A 39 1.69 6.51 10.91
N ASP A 40 1.91 7.25 12.00
CA ASP A 40 1.93 8.71 12.03
C ASP A 40 3.27 9.28 11.55
N PHE A 41 4.33 8.46 11.55
CA PHE A 41 5.69 8.87 11.19
C PHE A 41 6.15 8.34 9.83
N ILE A 42 5.41 7.39 9.25
CA ILE A 42 5.78 6.76 7.98
C ILE A 42 4.64 6.82 6.96
N GLU A 43 5.02 6.83 5.69
CA GLU A 43 4.08 6.75 4.58
C GLU A 43 4.58 5.82 3.47
N VAL A 44 3.64 5.36 2.64
CA VAL A 44 3.97 4.56 1.47
C VAL A 44 4.48 5.50 0.38
N TYR A 45 5.75 5.31 -0.02
CA TYR A 45 6.41 6.13 -1.03
C TYR A 45 6.12 5.64 -2.46
N SER A 46 6.34 4.35 -2.71
CA SER A 46 6.10 3.71 -4.00
C SER A 46 5.65 2.26 -3.84
N TRP A 47 5.08 1.73 -4.90
CA TRP A 47 4.77 0.30 -5.04
C TRP A 47 5.61 -0.28 -6.17
N LEU A 48 6.16 -1.47 -5.97
CA LEU A 48 6.92 -2.22 -6.97
C LEU A 48 6.15 -3.49 -7.30
N ASP A 49 5.91 -3.76 -8.58
CA ASP A 49 5.37 -5.05 -9.01
C ASP A 49 6.49 -6.07 -9.29
N SER A 50 6.08 -7.32 -9.54
CA SER A 50 7.00 -8.42 -9.84
C SER A 50 7.76 -8.25 -11.15
N ASP A 51 7.23 -7.43 -12.07
CA ASP A 51 7.83 -7.16 -13.37
C ASP A 51 8.82 -5.98 -13.31
N GLY A 52 9.00 -5.39 -12.12
CA GLY A 52 9.90 -4.28 -11.85
C GLY A 52 9.31 -2.90 -12.17
N ALA A 53 8.02 -2.80 -12.44
CA ALA A 53 7.37 -1.51 -12.62
C ALA A 53 7.15 -0.83 -11.27
N GLU A 54 7.56 0.44 -11.20
CA GLU A 54 7.42 1.26 -10.01
C GLU A 54 6.29 2.29 -10.16
N TYR A 55 5.40 2.32 -9.17
CA TYR A 55 4.26 3.23 -9.09
C TYR A 55 4.53 4.27 -7.99
N LEU A 56 5.07 5.42 -8.40
CA LEU A 56 5.34 6.55 -7.50
C LEU A 56 4.07 7.32 -7.16
N LYS A 57 3.92 7.71 -5.89
CA LYS A 57 2.85 8.58 -5.36
C LYS A 57 2.65 9.84 -6.23
N ASP A 58 3.73 10.55 -6.53
CA ASP A 58 3.69 11.83 -7.26
C ASP A 58 3.29 11.73 -8.74
N LEU A 59 3.51 10.55 -9.35
CA LEU A 59 3.12 10.29 -10.74
C LEU A 59 1.66 9.86 -10.82
N VAL A 60 1.17 9.15 -9.80
CA VAL A 60 -0.24 8.78 -9.65
C VAL A 60 -1.12 10.03 -9.51
N GLU A 61 -0.70 11.02 -8.71
CA GLU A 61 -1.46 12.26 -8.52
C GLU A 61 -1.51 13.13 -9.80
N ARG A 62 -0.52 13.01 -10.69
CA ARG A 62 -0.40 13.83 -11.91
C ARG A 62 -0.92 13.20 -13.18
N GLY A 63 -0.97 11.87 -13.28
CA GLY A 63 -1.09 11.22 -14.59
C GLY A 63 -1.72 9.84 -14.53
N ASN A 64 -3.03 9.81 -14.83
CA ASN A 64 -3.81 8.89 -15.68
C ASN A 64 -3.33 7.44 -15.98
N ARG A 65 -2.48 6.84 -15.15
CA ARG A 65 -2.37 5.40 -14.96
C ARG A 65 -3.38 5.07 -13.87
N MET A 66 -4.25 4.08 -14.08
CA MET A 66 -5.47 3.79 -13.30
C MET A 66 -5.23 3.42 -11.81
N CYS A 67 -4.12 3.84 -11.22
CA CYS A 67 -3.81 3.68 -9.81
C CYS A 67 -4.24 4.93 -9.05
N LEU A 68 -5.05 4.76 -8.00
CA LEU A 68 -5.47 5.84 -7.10
C LEU A 68 -4.72 5.67 -5.79
N TRP A 69 -4.15 6.75 -5.27
CA TRP A 69 -3.41 6.77 -4.01
C TRP A 69 -4.25 7.38 -2.88
N SER A 70 -4.22 6.77 -1.69
CA SER A 70 -4.86 7.31 -0.47
C SER A 70 -3.88 7.33 0.70
N PRO A 71 -3.49 8.52 1.22
CA PRO A 71 -2.58 8.64 2.36
C PRO A 71 -3.13 8.03 3.63
N LYS A 72 -4.44 8.20 3.84
CA LYS A 72 -5.12 7.77 5.07
C LYS A 72 -5.24 6.27 5.15
N GLN A 73 -5.44 5.61 4.00
CA GLN A 73 -5.67 4.18 3.94
C GLN A 73 -4.42 3.39 3.55
N LYS A 74 -3.36 4.06 3.07
CA LYS A 74 -2.07 3.47 2.68
C LYS A 74 -2.27 2.37 1.61
N ILE A 75 -3.10 2.70 0.61
CA ILE A 75 -3.53 1.78 -0.45
C ILE A 75 -3.11 2.27 -1.84
N ILE A 76 -3.03 1.33 -2.79
CA ILE A 76 -2.97 1.58 -4.23
C ILE A 76 -4.08 0.79 -4.93
N LEU A 77 -4.84 1.44 -5.83
CA LEU A 77 -5.66 0.74 -6.80
C LEU A 77 -4.74 0.26 -7.94
N MET A 78 -4.89 -0.96 -8.44
CA MET A 78 -4.20 -1.44 -9.63
C MET A 78 -5.23 -1.92 -10.65
N PRO A 79 -5.10 -1.49 -11.92
CA PRO A 79 -5.98 -1.96 -12.98
C PRO A 79 -5.72 -3.43 -13.32
N PRO A 80 -6.70 -4.12 -13.93
CA PRO A 80 -6.48 -5.46 -14.45
C PRO A 80 -5.36 -5.47 -15.50
N PRO A 81 -4.54 -6.53 -15.59
CA PRO A 81 -3.50 -6.67 -16.60
C PRO A 81 -4.08 -6.54 -18.02
N LYS A 82 -3.48 -5.69 -18.86
CA LYS A 82 -3.87 -5.57 -20.28
C LYS A 82 -3.47 -6.86 -21.01
N GLY A 83 -4.43 -7.51 -21.67
CA GLY A 83 -4.17 -8.71 -22.49
C GLY A 83 -4.59 -10.05 -21.87
N GLN A 84 -5.17 -10.05 -20.65
CA GLN A 84 -5.97 -11.20 -20.25
C GLN A 84 -7.30 -11.15 -20.99
N ASN A 85 -7.38 -11.85 -22.13
CA ASN A 85 -8.61 -12.06 -22.88
C ASN A 85 -9.80 -12.21 -21.93
N THR A 86 -10.71 -11.24 -21.98
CA THR A 86 -12.07 -11.32 -21.47
C THR A 86 -12.78 -12.41 -22.26
N LEU A 87 -12.51 -13.67 -21.90
CA LEU A 87 -13.38 -14.79 -22.21
C LEU A 87 -14.22 -15.01 -20.95
N LEU A 88 -15.30 -14.23 -20.89
CA LEU A 88 -16.62 -14.70 -20.49
C LEU A 88 -17.53 -14.48 -21.68
#